data_AF-A0A0C7N1J1-F1
#
_entry.id   AF-A0A0C7N1J1-F1
#
_cell.length_a   1.000
_cell.length_b   1.000
_cell.length_c   1.000
_cell.angle_alpha   90.00
_cell.angle_beta   90.00
_cell.angle_gamma   90.00
#
_symmetry.space_group_name_H-M   'P 1'
#
loop_
_entity.id
_entity.type
_entity.pdbx_description
1 polymer ?
#
loop_
_entity_poly.entity_id
_entity_poly.type
_entity_poly.pdbx_seq_one_letter_code
_entity_poly.pdbx_strand_id
1 'polypeptide(L)'
;MSFTGSLILSGIGGLMYKYGGQQAVKEEDLPVGTRGLTLGFIQVRIKVVKERWGRVSTNFWNTLVRSGGYKYPFRGVSEMFRSSIYVYHWGRAFAFYVALYLTVAFVYFITILPVYLALLAFCGPIGFAIAYLHFLLHSNMLTMLVVRFTQLNNTLFDLTLTHNGKDVFVKRALDSPTLPIRYYIPMNTYYFWFNHLPWRLTVHFIQFIALLTLLLISLIPILGPITFNALISPFIARLYFSRFLRLKKLDNKRRDDEFYFNLGLYISFGFVAGQLEIIPFVSGLIYSSNSVGGGLCAIAALDAEVAAPAISNQNGTTGEVREPTVA
;
A
#
# COMPACT_ATOMS: atom_id res chain seq x y z
N MET A 1 3.44 -21.14 -19.82
CA MET A 1 2.63 -19.93 -20.08
C MET A 1 3.55 -18.83 -20.54
N SER A 2 3.23 -18.13 -21.63
CA SER A 2 4.10 -17.06 -22.16
C SER A 2 4.28 -15.95 -21.11
N PHE A 3 5.53 -15.60 -20.81
CA PHE A 3 5.90 -14.50 -19.91
C PHE A 3 5.15 -13.19 -20.24
N THR A 4 4.88 -12.97 -21.53
CA THR A 4 4.07 -11.85 -22.04
C THR A 4 2.64 -11.85 -21.50
N GLY A 5 2.01 -13.03 -21.38
CA GLY A 5 0.65 -13.16 -20.84
C GLY A 5 0.58 -12.78 -19.36
N SER A 6 1.57 -13.21 -18.57
CA SER A 6 1.67 -12.83 -17.14
C SER A 6 1.95 -11.35 -16.94
N LEU A 7 2.75 -10.74 -17.82
CA LEU A 7 3.07 -9.31 -17.79
C LEU A 7 1.84 -8.46 -18.13
N ILE A 8 1.06 -8.88 -19.12
CA ILE A 8 -0.23 -8.24 -19.47
C ILE A 8 -1.21 -8.36 -18.32
N LEU A 9 -1.37 -9.56 -17.72
CA LEU A 9 -2.30 -9.75 -16.60
C LEU A 9 -1.90 -8.92 -15.37
N SER A 10 -0.60 -8.84 -15.08
CA SER A 10 -0.06 -7.99 -14.01
C SER A 10 -0.26 -6.51 -14.31
N GLY A 11 -0.10 -6.10 -15.58
CA GLY A 11 -0.38 -4.73 -16.03
C GLY A 11 -1.85 -4.35 -15.85
N ILE A 12 -2.77 -5.23 -16.25
CA ILE A 12 -4.21 -5.06 -16.06
C ILE A 12 -4.56 -5.02 -14.56
N GLY A 13 -3.97 -5.92 -13.75
CA GLY A 13 -4.14 -5.91 -12.29
C GLY A 13 -3.67 -4.59 -11.66
N GLY A 14 -2.52 -4.07 -12.09
CA GLY A 14 -2.00 -2.77 -11.63
C GLY A 14 -2.88 -1.59 -12.04
N LEU A 15 -3.47 -1.63 -13.24
CA LEU A 15 -4.44 -0.63 -13.69
C LEU A 15 -5.74 -0.73 -12.88
N MET A 16 -6.27 -1.93 -12.65
CA MET A 16 -7.44 -2.14 -11.79
C MET A 16 -7.17 -1.68 -10.35
N TYR A 17 -5.98 -1.94 -9.81
CA TYR A 17 -5.56 -1.41 -8.51
C TYR A 17 -5.60 0.11 -8.51
N LYS A 18 -5.03 0.77 -9.52
CA LYS A 18 -4.85 2.23 -9.54
C LYS A 18 -6.12 3.00 -9.93
N TYR A 19 -7.00 2.43 -10.76
CA TYR A 19 -8.15 3.11 -11.35
C TYR A 19 -9.50 2.52 -10.94
N GLY A 20 -9.54 1.28 -10.44
CA GLY A 20 -10.78 0.59 -10.10
C GLY A 20 -11.49 1.19 -8.89
N GLY A 21 -12.80 1.36 -9.01
CA GLY A 21 -13.69 1.79 -7.92
C GLY A 21 -13.53 3.26 -7.50
N GLN A 22 -13.11 4.14 -8.42
CA GLN A 22 -12.96 5.57 -8.19
C GLN A 22 -13.63 6.37 -9.31
N GLN A 23 -14.18 7.54 -8.97
CA GLN A 23 -14.67 8.49 -9.98
C GLN A 23 -13.56 9.46 -10.37
N ALA A 24 -13.26 9.55 -11.65
CA ALA A 24 -12.29 10.51 -12.16
C ALA A 24 -12.97 11.88 -12.30
N VAL A 25 -12.50 12.87 -11.54
CA VAL A 25 -13.00 14.25 -11.60
C VAL A 25 -11.88 15.15 -12.06
N LYS A 26 -12.19 16.09 -12.95
CA LYS A 26 -11.22 17.07 -13.44
C LYS A 26 -10.81 17.99 -12.30
N GLU A 27 -9.52 18.22 -12.14
CA GLU A 27 -9.03 19.23 -11.20
C GLU A 27 -9.30 20.62 -11.79
N GLU A 28 -10.16 21.40 -11.13
CA GLU A 28 -10.57 22.73 -11.59
C GLU A 28 -9.58 23.82 -11.14
N ASP A 29 -8.95 23.63 -9.97
CA ASP A 29 -7.95 24.55 -9.39
C ASP A 29 -6.56 24.40 -10.02
N LEU A 30 -6.46 24.63 -11.32
CA LEU A 30 -5.17 24.61 -12.02
C LEU A 30 -4.53 26.00 -12.00
N PRO A 31 -3.26 26.12 -11.57
CA PRO A 31 -2.58 27.41 -11.61
C PRO A 31 -2.44 27.89 -13.05
N VAL A 32 -3.02 29.05 -13.34
CA VAL A 32 -2.97 29.74 -14.62
C VAL A 32 -1.92 30.85 -14.58
N GLY A 33 -1.27 31.12 -15.73
CA GLY A 33 -0.23 32.14 -15.88
C GLY A 33 1.21 31.64 -15.69
N THR A 34 2.18 32.35 -16.28
CA THR A 34 3.60 31.93 -16.35
C THR A 34 4.26 31.78 -14.97
N ARG A 35 3.96 32.67 -14.02
CA ARG A 35 4.44 32.58 -12.63
C ARG A 35 3.85 31.40 -11.87
N GLY A 36 2.56 31.11 -12.06
CA GLY A 36 1.88 29.97 -11.44
C GLY A 36 2.35 28.63 -12.01
N LEU A 37 2.64 28.61 -13.32
CA LEU A 37 3.15 27.44 -14.02
C LEU A 37 4.57 27.08 -13.56
N THR A 38 5.50 28.02 -13.41
CA THR A 38 6.90 27.66 -13.08
C THR A 38 7.17 27.69 -11.57
N LEU A 39 7.38 28.88 -11.02
CA LEU A 39 7.78 29.09 -9.62
C LEU A 39 6.67 28.68 -8.64
N GLY A 40 5.41 29.02 -8.95
CA GLY A 40 4.26 28.67 -8.11
C GLY A 40 4.09 27.15 -7.96
N PHE A 41 4.28 26.40 -9.05
CA PHE A 41 4.24 24.93 -9.01
C PHE A 41 5.28 24.35 -8.04
N ILE A 42 6.53 24.79 -8.17
CA ILE A 42 7.63 24.29 -7.33
C ILE A 42 7.37 24.66 -5.86
N GLN A 43 6.96 25.89 -5.58
CA GLN A 43 6.65 26.35 -4.22
C GLN A 43 5.52 25.53 -3.58
N VAL A 44 4.43 25.28 -4.31
CA VAL A 44 3.32 24.44 -3.82
C VAL A 44 3.80 23.02 -3.51
N ARG A 45 4.63 22.43 -4.37
CA ARG A 45 5.17 21.08 -4.14
C ARG A 45 6.11 21.04 -2.94
N ILE A 46 7.01 22.00 -2.82
CA ILE A 46 7.91 22.13 -1.66
C ILE A 46 7.11 22.32 -0.38
N LYS A 47 6.07 23.16 -0.39
CA LYS A 47 5.18 23.38 0.76
C LYS A 47 4.53 22.06 1.20
N VAL A 48 3.92 21.31 0.28
CA VAL A 48 3.28 20.03 0.58
C VAL A 48 4.30 19.01 1.14
N VAL A 49 5.49 18.93 0.56
CA VAL A 49 6.56 18.04 1.06
C VAL A 49 7.00 18.45 2.46
N LYS A 50 7.21 19.75 2.70
CA LYS A 50 7.60 20.30 4.01
C LYS A 50 6.54 20.04 5.08
N GLU A 51 5.27 20.25 4.76
CA GLU A 51 4.14 19.99 5.67
C GLU A 51 3.99 18.50 6.00
N ARG A 52 4.13 17.63 4.98
CA ARG A 52 4.12 16.17 5.22
C ARG A 52 5.31 15.74 6.07
N TRP A 53 6.50 16.26 5.78
CA TRP A 53 7.69 15.99 6.56
C TRP A 53 7.54 16.43 8.01
N GLY A 54 7.02 17.63 8.26
CA GLY A 54 6.75 18.13 9.61
C GLY A 54 5.73 17.29 10.38
N ARG A 55 4.67 16.82 9.71
CA ARG A 55 3.68 15.91 10.31
C ARG A 55 4.27 14.53 10.61
N VAL A 56 5.09 14.00 9.71
CA VAL A 56 5.80 12.73 9.94
C VAL A 56 6.76 12.89 11.11
N SER A 57 7.64 13.89 11.12
CA SER A 57 8.66 14.01 12.17
C SER A 57 8.06 14.18 13.58
N THR A 58 6.90 14.83 13.69
CA THR A 58 6.22 15.05 14.98
C THR A 58 5.48 13.80 15.46
N ASN A 59 4.74 13.11 14.58
CA ASN A 59 3.87 12.00 14.97
C ASN A 59 4.50 10.61 14.78
N PHE A 60 5.64 10.50 14.10
CA PHE A 60 6.20 9.20 13.71
C PHE A 60 6.47 8.28 14.90
N TRP A 61 7.23 8.73 15.90
CA TRP A 61 7.57 7.88 17.05
C TRP A 61 6.36 7.53 17.91
N ASN A 62 5.46 8.50 18.10
CA ASN A 62 4.22 8.31 18.80
C ASN A 62 3.35 7.24 18.11
N THR A 63 3.14 7.39 16.80
CA THR A 63 2.37 6.42 16.00
C THR A 63 3.11 5.11 15.80
N LEU A 64 4.44 5.04 15.82
CA LEU A 64 5.17 3.78 15.65
C LEU A 64 5.12 2.91 16.91
N VAL A 65 5.31 3.52 18.08
CA VAL A 65 5.40 2.79 19.36
C VAL A 65 4.03 2.65 20.03
N ARG A 66 3.25 3.73 20.15
CA ARG A 66 2.01 3.74 20.93
C ARG A 66 0.82 3.13 20.22
N SER A 67 0.75 3.24 18.89
CA SER A 67 -0.39 2.71 18.13
C SER A 67 -0.42 1.17 18.08
N GLY A 68 0.72 0.51 18.31
CA GLY A 68 0.82 -0.94 18.32
C GLY A 68 0.58 -1.60 16.96
N GLY A 69 0.82 -0.90 15.84
CA GLY A 69 0.61 -1.40 14.47
C GLY A 69 1.24 -2.78 14.19
N TYR A 70 2.41 -3.03 14.78
CA TYR A 70 3.15 -4.30 14.68
C TYR A 70 2.41 -5.53 15.25
N LYS A 71 1.39 -5.35 16.12
CA LYS A 71 0.64 -6.46 16.73
C LYS A 71 -0.43 -7.05 15.81
N TYR A 72 -0.95 -6.25 14.89
CA TYR A 72 -2.11 -6.62 14.08
C TYR A 72 -1.85 -7.74 13.07
N PRO A 73 -0.68 -7.83 12.41
CA PRO A 73 -0.36 -8.99 11.56
C PRO A 73 -0.49 -10.33 12.30
N PHE A 74 0.00 -10.42 13.55
CA PHE A 74 -0.14 -11.61 14.38
C PHE A 74 -1.59 -11.87 14.82
N ARG A 75 -2.33 -10.82 15.18
CA ARG A 75 -3.77 -10.94 15.49
C ARG A 75 -4.57 -11.41 14.27
N GLY A 76 -4.18 -10.99 13.08
CA GLY A 76 -4.76 -11.45 11.82
C GLY A 76 -4.66 -12.95 11.65
N VAL A 77 -3.51 -13.55 12.02
CA VAL A 77 -3.32 -15.02 11.93
C VAL A 77 -4.31 -15.70 12.85
N SER A 78 -4.35 -15.27 14.12
CA SER A 78 -5.23 -15.85 15.13
C SER A 78 -6.71 -15.75 14.74
N GLU A 79 -7.15 -14.57 14.30
CA GLU A 79 -8.55 -14.31 13.90
C GLU A 79 -8.94 -15.12 12.65
N MET A 80 -8.05 -15.19 11.66
CA MET A 80 -8.29 -15.93 10.41
C MET A 80 -8.53 -17.43 10.66
N PHE A 81 -7.79 -18.04 11.60
CA PHE A 81 -7.96 -19.45 11.94
C PHE A 81 -9.08 -19.72 12.96
N ARG A 82 -9.56 -18.68 13.66
CA ARG A 82 -10.66 -18.81 14.62
C ARG A 82 -12.03 -18.97 13.96
N SER A 83 -12.24 -18.36 12.79
CA SER A 83 -13.53 -18.38 12.08
C SER A 83 -13.42 -19.11 10.74
N SER A 84 -14.30 -20.10 10.52
CA SER A 84 -14.36 -20.86 9.27
C SER A 84 -14.80 -20.03 8.06
N ILE A 85 -15.41 -18.86 8.31
CA ILE A 85 -15.94 -17.96 7.27
C ILE A 85 -14.83 -17.48 6.33
N TYR A 86 -13.59 -17.38 6.80
CA TYR A 86 -12.46 -16.93 6.01
C TYR A 86 -11.91 -18.01 5.05
N VAL A 87 -12.23 -19.30 5.26
CA VAL A 87 -11.56 -20.46 4.61
C VAL A 87 -11.63 -20.41 3.10
N TYR A 88 -12.81 -20.16 2.55
CA TYR A 88 -12.99 -20.09 1.11
C TYR A 88 -12.13 -18.98 0.47
N HIS A 89 -12.11 -17.80 1.12
CA HIS A 89 -11.45 -16.63 0.57
C HIS A 89 -9.92 -16.72 0.67
N TRP A 90 -9.38 -17.15 1.82
CA TRP A 90 -7.93 -17.35 1.94
C TRP A 90 -7.46 -18.56 1.13
N GLY A 91 -8.27 -19.62 1.01
CA GLY A 91 -7.95 -20.80 0.20
C GLY A 91 -7.76 -20.45 -1.29
N ARG A 92 -8.63 -19.60 -1.84
CA ARG A 92 -8.50 -19.09 -3.21
C ARG A 92 -7.23 -18.24 -3.40
N ALA A 93 -6.95 -17.33 -2.47
CA ALA A 93 -5.75 -16.50 -2.51
C ALA A 93 -4.47 -17.34 -2.39
N PHE A 94 -4.49 -18.37 -1.54
CA PHE A 94 -3.40 -19.31 -1.36
C PHE A 94 -3.15 -20.16 -2.60
N ALA A 95 -4.19 -20.72 -3.22
CA ALA A 95 -4.06 -21.47 -4.45
C ALA A 95 -3.44 -20.63 -5.59
N PHE A 96 -3.86 -19.37 -5.70
CA PHE A 96 -3.28 -18.42 -6.66
C PHE A 96 -1.79 -18.16 -6.36
N TYR A 97 -1.44 -17.94 -5.08
CA TYR A 97 -0.05 -17.78 -4.67
C TYR A 97 0.80 -19.01 -5.00
N VAL A 98 0.33 -20.22 -4.70
CA VAL A 98 1.09 -21.46 -4.97
C VAL A 98 1.37 -21.63 -6.46
N ALA A 99 0.35 -21.40 -7.31
CA ALA A 99 0.52 -21.48 -8.76
C ALA A 99 1.56 -20.46 -9.28
N LEU A 100 1.52 -19.23 -8.77
CA LEU A 100 2.46 -18.18 -9.14
C LEU A 100 3.87 -18.48 -8.61
N TYR A 101 3.98 -18.94 -7.37
CA TYR A 101 5.24 -19.31 -6.73
C TYR A 101 5.93 -20.43 -7.47
N LEU A 102 5.22 -21.51 -7.82
CA LEU A 102 5.78 -22.62 -8.59
C LEU A 102 6.27 -22.16 -9.96
N THR A 103 5.54 -21.26 -10.61
CA THR A 103 5.93 -20.70 -11.91
C THR A 103 7.22 -19.87 -11.79
N VAL A 104 7.28 -18.97 -10.82
CA VAL A 104 8.46 -18.11 -10.60
C VAL A 104 9.66 -18.92 -10.15
N ALA A 105 9.46 -19.86 -9.22
CA ALA A 105 10.50 -20.76 -8.74
C ALA A 105 11.06 -21.64 -9.87
N PHE A 106 10.22 -22.16 -10.76
CA PHE A 106 10.68 -22.93 -11.92
C PHE A 106 11.56 -22.11 -12.87
N VAL A 107 11.15 -20.87 -13.19
CA VAL A 107 11.95 -19.97 -14.03
C VAL A 107 13.27 -19.64 -13.35
N TYR A 108 13.26 -19.32 -12.06
CA TYR A 108 14.47 -19.02 -11.29
C TYR A 108 15.40 -20.23 -11.20
N PHE A 109 14.86 -21.44 -11.01
CA PHE A 109 15.61 -22.69 -10.94
C PHE A 109 16.42 -22.95 -12.22
N ILE A 110 15.85 -22.64 -13.39
CA ILE A 110 16.54 -22.84 -14.67
C ILE A 110 17.55 -21.73 -14.95
N THR A 111 17.22 -20.49 -14.61
CA THR A 111 17.98 -19.31 -15.07
C THR A 111 19.03 -18.82 -14.08
N ILE A 112 18.65 -18.65 -12.81
CA ILE A 112 19.44 -17.92 -11.82
C ILE A 112 20.11 -18.88 -10.83
N LEU A 113 19.45 -19.98 -10.44
CA LEU A 113 20.01 -20.95 -9.49
C LEU A 113 21.37 -21.53 -9.94
N PRO A 114 21.60 -21.93 -11.21
CA PRO A 114 22.90 -22.47 -11.62
C PRO A 114 24.04 -21.48 -11.44
N VAL A 115 23.76 -20.18 -11.63
CA VAL A 115 24.73 -19.10 -11.41
C VAL A 115 25.09 -19.01 -9.92
N TYR A 116 24.11 -19.03 -9.02
CA TYR A 116 24.36 -19.02 -7.58
C TYR A 116 25.04 -20.29 -7.08
N LEU A 117 24.70 -21.46 -7.63
CA LEU A 117 25.37 -22.71 -7.32
C LEU A 117 26.85 -22.65 -7.70
N ALA A 118 27.17 -22.12 -8.89
CA ALA A 118 28.56 -21.94 -9.33
C ALA A 118 29.32 -20.92 -8.45
N LEU A 119 28.70 -19.78 -8.12
CA LEU A 119 29.31 -18.74 -7.29
C LEU A 119 29.53 -19.17 -5.84
N LEU A 120 28.63 -19.96 -5.27
CA LEU A 120 28.71 -20.39 -3.88
C LEU A 120 29.37 -21.76 -3.72
N ALA A 121 29.63 -22.51 -4.79
CA ALA A 121 30.36 -23.77 -4.75
C ALA A 121 31.75 -23.62 -4.11
N PHE A 122 32.37 -22.44 -4.19
CA PHE A 122 33.65 -22.13 -3.52
C PHE A 122 33.57 -22.27 -1.99
N CYS A 123 32.38 -22.11 -1.39
CA CYS A 123 32.14 -22.32 0.04
C CYS A 123 31.85 -23.79 0.40
N GLY A 124 32.01 -24.72 -0.55
CA GLY A 124 31.76 -26.15 -0.36
C GLY A 124 30.27 -26.49 -0.16
N PRO A 125 29.96 -27.58 0.58
CA PRO A 125 28.57 -28.04 0.78
C PRO A 125 27.63 -27.00 1.41
N ILE A 126 28.15 -26.14 2.29
CA ILE A 126 27.39 -25.06 2.94
C ILE A 126 26.94 -24.03 1.89
N GLY A 127 27.78 -23.76 0.90
CA GLY A 127 27.47 -22.86 -0.21
C GLY A 127 26.25 -23.31 -1.01
N PHE A 128 26.11 -24.62 -1.26
CA PHE A 128 24.92 -25.17 -1.90
C PHE A 128 23.66 -24.98 -1.05
N ALA A 129 23.73 -25.22 0.27
CA ALA A 129 22.60 -25.01 1.16
C ALA A 129 22.15 -23.53 1.17
N ILE A 130 23.10 -22.59 1.20
CA ILE A 130 22.84 -21.15 1.09
C ILE A 130 22.21 -20.80 -0.26
N ALA A 131 22.70 -21.37 -1.36
CA ALA A 131 22.17 -21.14 -2.70
C ALA A 131 20.70 -21.59 -2.81
N TYR A 132 20.36 -22.78 -2.29
CA TYR A 132 18.99 -23.28 -2.26
C TYR A 132 18.08 -22.44 -1.37
N LEU A 133 18.54 -22.07 -0.17
CA LEU A 133 17.77 -21.20 0.72
C LEU A 133 17.53 -19.83 0.08
N HIS A 134 18.57 -19.23 -0.52
CA HIS A 134 18.44 -17.96 -1.23
C HIS A 134 17.46 -18.06 -2.40
N PHE A 135 17.52 -19.15 -3.18
CA PHE A 135 16.56 -19.43 -4.25
C PHE A 135 15.11 -19.41 -3.75
N LEU A 136 14.82 -20.11 -2.64
CA LEU A 136 13.47 -20.17 -2.08
C LEU A 136 12.99 -18.78 -1.62
N LEU A 137 13.85 -18.03 -0.93
CA LEU A 137 13.55 -16.69 -0.42
C LEU A 137 13.37 -15.67 -1.55
N HIS A 138 14.25 -15.68 -2.55
CA HIS A 138 14.22 -14.75 -3.68
C HIS A 138 13.00 -15.02 -4.58
N SER A 139 12.73 -16.29 -4.89
CA SER A 139 11.53 -16.68 -5.66
C SER A 139 10.24 -16.25 -4.93
N ASN A 140 10.22 -16.37 -3.60
CA ASN A 140 9.09 -15.94 -2.79
C ASN A 140 8.92 -14.41 -2.82
N MET A 141 10.02 -13.65 -2.67
CA MET A 141 10.01 -12.19 -2.76
C MET A 141 9.40 -11.70 -4.09
N LEU A 142 9.85 -12.26 -5.21
CA LEU A 142 9.33 -11.92 -6.55
C LEU A 142 7.86 -12.29 -6.71
N THR A 143 7.46 -13.46 -6.19
CA THR A 143 6.06 -13.91 -6.19
C THR A 143 5.18 -12.93 -5.42
N MET A 144 5.61 -12.52 -4.22
CA MET A 144 4.86 -11.60 -3.37
C MET A 144 4.76 -10.19 -3.96
N LEU A 145 5.77 -9.73 -4.71
CA LEU A 145 5.65 -8.48 -5.46
C LEU A 145 4.46 -8.52 -6.42
N VAL A 146 4.26 -9.63 -7.15
CA VAL A 146 3.14 -9.77 -8.10
C VAL A 146 1.80 -9.96 -7.38
N VAL A 147 1.74 -10.87 -6.40
CA VAL A 147 0.49 -11.19 -5.68
C VAL A 147 -0.12 -9.94 -5.03
N ARG A 148 0.70 -9.07 -4.44
CA ARG A 148 0.24 -7.84 -3.78
C ARG A 148 -0.51 -6.87 -4.72
N PHE A 149 -0.25 -6.91 -6.04
CA PHE A 149 -0.98 -6.07 -7.01
C PHE A 149 -2.36 -6.62 -7.41
N THR A 150 -2.66 -7.89 -7.13
CA THR A 150 -3.89 -8.55 -7.60
C THR A 150 -5.15 -8.20 -6.80
N GLN A 151 -5.02 -7.53 -5.64
CA GLN A 151 -6.14 -7.11 -4.78
C GLN A 151 -7.12 -8.21 -4.34
N LEU A 152 -6.75 -9.49 -4.45
CA LEU A 152 -7.63 -10.62 -4.10
C LEU A 152 -8.16 -10.55 -2.65
N ASN A 153 -7.39 -9.91 -1.77
CA ASN A 153 -7.69 -9.78 -0.35
C ASN A 153 -8.66 -8.66 0.02
N ASN A 154 -9.10 -7.79 -0.91
CA ASN A 154 -10.09 -6.77 -0.60
C ASN A 154 -11.38 -7.39 -0.02
N THR A 155 -11.76 -8.56 -0.52
CA THR A 155 -12.92 -9.32 0.00
C THR A 155 -12.73 -9.81 1.43
N LEU A 156 -11.53 -10.29 1.78
CA LEU A 156 -11.18 -10.68 3.15
C LEU A 156 -11.20 -9.49 4.11
N PHE A 157 -10.72 -8.34 3.65
CA PHE A 157 -10.75 -7.11 4.42
C PHE A 157 -12.20 -6.70 4.76
N ASP A 158 -13.09 -6.64 3.76
CA ASP A 158 -14.49 -6.28 3.96
C ASP A 158 -15.20 -7.30 4.85
N LEU A 159 -14.95 -8.59 4.65
CA LEU A 159 -15.50 -9.67 5.47
C LEU A 159 -15.10 -9.52 6.94
N THR A 160 -13.84 -9.16 7.21
CA THR A 160 -13.33 -8.94 8.57
C THR A 160 -14.09 -7.80 9.27
N LEU A 161 -14.35 -6.70 8.56
CA LEU A 161 -15.13 -5.58 9.08
C LEU A 161 -16.58 -6.01 9.40
N THR A 162 -17.22 -6.74 8.50
CA THR A 162 -18.61 -7.20 8.71
C THR A 162 -18.72 -8.20 9.85
N HIS A 163 -17.77 -9.13 9.97
CA HIS A 163 -17.74 -10.14 11.04
C HIS A 163 -17.55 -9.52 12.43
N ASN A 164 -16.81 -8.42 12.51
CA ASN A 164 -16.53 -7.70 13.77
C ASN A 164 -17.50 -6.52 14.02
N GLY A 165 -18.72 -6.57 13.46
CA GLY A 165 -19.79 -5.61 13.79
C GLY A 165 -19.65 -4.22 13.17
N LYS A 166 -18.84 -4.04 12.13
CA LYS A 166 -18.73 -2.79 11.35
C LYS A 166 -19.48 -2.88 10.01
N ASP A 167 -20.52 -3.71 9.95
CA ASP A 167 -21.31 -3.91 8.73
C ASP A 167 -22.00 -2.62 8.27
N VAL A 168 -22.49 -1.79 9.20
CA VAL A 168 -23.10 -0.49 8.88
C VAL A 168 -22.12 0.44 8.16
N PHE A 169 -20.85 0.46 8.57
CA PHE A 169 -19.82 1.27 7.92
C PHE A 169 -19.54 0.77 6.50
N VAL A 170 -19.40 -0.54 6.32
CA VAL A 170 -19.14 -1.15 5.01
C VAL A 170 -20.31 -0.93 4.06
N LYS A 171 -21.54 -1.23 4.50
CA LYS A 171 -22.76 -1.02 3.71
C LYS A 171 -22.93 0.45 3.34
N ARG A 172 -22.79 1.36 4.31
CA ARG A 172 -22.81 2.82 4.03
C ARG A 172 -21.77 3.21 2.98
N ALA A 173 -20.57 2.65 3.02
CA ALA A 173 -19.53 2.94 2.03
C ALA A 173 -19.83 2.34 0.65
N LEU A 174 -20.49 1.18 0.58
CA LEU A 174 -20.84 0.52 -0.68
C LEU A 174 -22.11 1.11 -1.32
N ASP A 175 -23.12 1.42 -0.51
CA ASP A 175 -24.44 1.91 -0.94
C ASP A 175 -24.43 3.43 -1.22
N SER A 176 -23.43 4.15 -0.71
CA SER A 176 -23.22 5.57 -1.04
C SER A 176 -23.06 5.74 -2.56
N PRO A 177 -23.87 6.60 -3.22
CA PRO A 177 -23.78 6.82 -4.67
C PRO A 177 -22.47 7.49 -5.08
N THR A 178 -21.75 8.09 -4.13
CA THR A 178 -20.48 8.76 -4.35
C THR A 178 -19.31 7.78 -4.26
N LEU A 179 -18.58 7.64 -5.36
CA LEU A 179 -17.31 6.91 -5.39
C LEU A 179 -16.16 7.80 -4.88
N PRO A 180 -15.08 7.23 -4.32
CA PRO A 180 -13.93 8.02 -3.90
C PRO A 180 -13.34 8.78 -5.10
N ILE A 181 -13.13 10.09 -4.93
CA ILE A 181 -12.76 10.99 -6.02
C ILE A 181 -11.27 10.90 -6.33
N ARG A 182 -10.98 10.78 -7.63
CA ARG A 182 -9.65 10.87 -8.19
C ARG A 182 -9.55 12.10 -9.08
N TYR A 183 -8.89 13.14 -8.55
CA TYR A 183 -8.50 14.29 -9.35
C TYR A 183 -7.51 13.88 -10.45
N TYR A 184 -7.84 14.23 -11.69
CA TYR A 184 -6.95 14.12 -12.82
C TYR A 184 -6.79 15.48 -13.52
N ILE A 185 -5.63 15.64 -14.14
CA ILE A 185 -5.29 16.83 -14.90
C ILE A 185 -5.48 16.46 -16.38
N PRO A 186 -6.29 17.21 -17.14
CA PRO A 186 -6.56 16.91 -18.54
C PRO A 186 -5.30 17.08 -19.40
N MET A 187 -5.17 16.24 -20.41
CA MET A 187 -4.03 16.26 -21.36
C MET A 187 -3.99 17.55 -22.21
N ASN A 188 -5.14 18.23 -22.35
CA ASN A 188 -5.30 19.44 -23.16
C ASN A 188 -4.83 20.73 -22.47
N THR A 189 -4.25 20.67 -21.28
CA THR A 189 -3.78 21.85 -20.55
C THR A 189 -2.26 21.96 -20.61
N TYR A 190 -1.72 23.15 -20.86
CA TYR A 190 -0.26 23.39 -20.84
C TYR A 190 0.41 22.96 -19.53
N TYR A 191 -0.26 23.17 -18.40
CA TYR A 191 0.17 22.68 -17.08
C TYR A 191 0.46 21.17 -17.07
N PHE A 192 -0.30 20.37 -17.84
CA PHE A 192 -0.10 18.94 -17.93
C PHE A 192 1.28 18.60 -18.52
N TRP A 193 1.60 19.15 -19.69
CA TRP A 193 2.81 18.82 -20.43
C TRP A 193 4.08 19.41 -19.83
N PHE A 194 4.02 20.64 -19.31
CA PHE A 194 5.22 21.31 -18.82
C PHE A 194 5.55 20.98 -17.36
N ASN A 195 4.54 20.73 -16.52
CA ASN A 195 4.77 20.54 -15.08
C ASN A 195 4.37 19.16 -14.62
N HIS A 196 3.14 18.74 -14.91
CA HIS A 196 2.58 17.53 -14.32
C HIS A 196 3.24 16.26 -14.84
N LEU A 197 3.40 16.14 -16.16
CA LEU A 197 3.98 14.97 -16.81
C LEU A 197 5.48 14.84 -16.49
N PRO A 198 6.31 15.89 -16.65
CA PRO A 198 7.73 15.81 -16.27
C PRO A 198 7.90 15.49 -14.79
N TRP A 199 7.14 16.13 -13.90
CA TRP A 199 7.18 15.82 -12.47
C TRP A 199 6.82 14.36 -12.18
N ARG A 200 5.72 13.86 -12.77
CA ARG A 200 5.33 12.46 -12.60
C ARG A 200 6.40 11.53 -13.15
N LEU A 201 6.95 11.82 -14.32
CA LEU A 201 7.99 11.00 -14.93
C LEU A 201 9.22 10.94 -14.03
N THR A 202 9.68 12.07 -13.51
CA THR A 202 10.78 12.14 -12.54
C THR A 202 10.49 11.32 -11.28
N VAL A 203 9.29 11.42 -10.70
CA VAL A 203 8.92 10.63 -9.52
C VAL A 203 8.90 9.12 -9.82
N HIS A 204 8.34 8.70 -10.94
CA HIS A 204 8.32 7.27 -11.31
C HIS A 204 9.74 6.77 -11.66
N PHE A 205 10.58 7.63 -12.26
CA PHE A 205 11.96 7.31 -12.55
C PHE A 205 12.79 7.14 -11.26
N ILE A 206 12.62 8.03 -10.29
CA ILE A 206 13.24 7.89 -8.96
C ILE A 206 12.77 6.61 -8.27
N GLN A 207 11.46 6.31 -8.33
CA GLN A 207 10.91 5.06 -7.76
C GLN A 207 11.45 3.83 -8.47
N PHE A 208 11.62 3.88 -9.80
CA PHE A 208 12.20 2.80 -10.58
C PHE A 208 13.66 2.57 -10.24
N ILE A 209 14.47 3.63 -10.13
CA ILE A 209 15.86 3.54 -9.67
C ILE A 209 15.91 2.98 -8.26
N ALA A 210 15.08 3.46 -7.34
CA ALA A 210 15.03 2.94 -5.98
C ALA A 210 14.70 1.45 -5.97
N LEU A 211 13.68 1.02 -6.73
CA LEU A 211 13.33 -0.40 -6.85
C LEU A 211 14.48 -1.23 -7.44
N LEU A 212 15.17 -0.72 -8.46
CA LEU A 212 16.32 -1.38 -9.07
C LEU A 212 17.47 -1.51 -8.06
N THR A 213 17.78 -0.46 -7.32
CA THR A 213 18.78 -0.48 -6.24
C THR A 213 18.39 -1.50 -5.16
N LEU A 214 17.13 -1.53 -4.74
CA LEU A 214 16.64 -2.52 -3.78
C LEU A 214 16.74 -3.95 -4.34
N LEU A 215 16.44 -4.17 -5.62
CA LEU A 215 16.58 -5.46 -6.27
C LEU A 215 18.05 -5.89 -6.33
N LEU A 216 18.98 -4.98 -6.59
CA LEU A 216 20.42 -5.25 -6.52
C LEU A 216 20.86 -5.62 -5.10
N ILE A 217 20.37 -4.92 -4.08
CA ILE A 217 20.59 -5.29 -2.66
C ILE A 217 20.04 -6.70 -2.38
N SER A 218 18.93 -7.07 -3.01
CA SER A 218 18.33 -8.40 -2.83
C SER A 218 19.16 -9.55 -3.38
N LEU A 219 20.17 -9.27 -4.23
CA LEU A 219 21.09 -10.29 -4.75
C LEU A 219 22.05 -10.84 -3.69
N ILE A 220 22.19 -10.15 -2.54
CA ILE A 220 22.97 -10.65 -1.40
C ILE A 220 22.26 -11.89 -0.84
N PRO A 221 22.94 -13.06 -0.78
CA PRO A 221 22.32 -14.27 -0.28
C PRO A 221 21.72 -14.10 1.12
N ILE A 222 20.49 -14.58 1.31
CA ILE A 222 19.70 -14.55 2.55
C ILE A 222 19.33 -13.14 3.03
N LEU A 223 20.30 -12.27 3.31
CA LEU A 223 20.09 -10.93 3.85
C LEU A 223 19.39 -9.99 2.87
N GLY A 224 19.62 -10.18 1.57
CA GLY A 224 19.06 -9.35 0.52
C GLY A 224 17.52 -9.34 0.54
N PRO A 225 16.85 -10.48 0.37
CA PRO A 225 15.37 -10.55 0.39
C PRO A 225 14.74 -10.06 1.71
N ILE A 226 15.41 -10.32 2.84
CA ILE A 226 14.95 -9.85 4.15
C ILE A 226 14.99 -8.32 4.22
N THR A 227 16.11 -7.73 3.79
CA THR A 227 16.30 -6.27 3.79
C THR A 227 15.38 -5.60 2.78
N PHE A 228 15.19 -6.21 1.61
CA PHE A 228 14.24 -5.75 0.60
C PHE A 228 12.83 -5.58 1.20
N ASN A 229 12.29 -6.63 1.82
CA ASN A 229 10.96 -6.59 2.44
C ASN A 229 10.85 -5.56 3.56
N ALA A 230 11.89 -5.41 4.38
CA ALA A 230 11.94 -4.38 5.41
C ALA A 230 11.84 -2.96 4.82
N LEU A 231 12.58 -2.67 3.75
CA LEU A 231 12.63 -1.34 3.13
C LEU A 231 11.36 -1.00 2.35
N ILE A 232 10.69 -1.99 1.74
CA ILE A 232 9.40 -1.77 1.07
C ILE A 232 8.20 -1.77 2.03
N SER A 233 8.42 -1.85 3.35
CA SER A 233 7.35 -1.86 4.36
C SER A 233 6.28 -0.75 4.22
N PRO A 234 6.61 0.52 3.88
CA PRO A 234 5.57 1.55 3.70
C PRO A 234 4.69 1.24 2.48
N PHE A 235 5.28 0.66 1.43
CA PHE A 235 4.54 0.25 0.24
C PHE A 235 3.61 -0.93 0.53
N ILE A 236 4.10 -1.93 1.28
CA ILE A 236 3.30 -3.07 1.74
C ILE A 236 2.10 -2.56 2.56
N ALA A 237 2.33 -1.68 3.52
CA ALA A 237 1.25 -1.10 4.33
C ALA A 237 0.22 -0.36 3.48
N ARG A 238 0.68 0.45 2.51
CA ARG A 238 -0.22 1.20 1.62
C ARG A 238 -1.14 0.27 0.82
N LEU A 239 -0.66 -0.90 0.41
CA LEU A 239 -1.48 -1.90 -0.29
C LEU A 239 -2.59 -2.44 0.62
N TYR A 240 -2.25 -2.84 1.85
CA TYR A 240 -3.22 -3.38 2.82
C TYR A 240 -4.25 -2.35 3.27
N PHE A 241 -3.84 -1.11 3.54
CA PHE A 241 -4.76 -0.05 3.96
C PHE A 241 -5.44 0.67 2.79
N SER A 242 -5.10 0.34 1.54
CA SER A 242 -5.73 0.97 0.37
C SER A 242 -7.25 0.77 0.35
N ARG A 243 -7.74 -0.40 0.78
CA ARG A 243 -9.17 -0.70 0.87
C ARG A 243 -9.85 0.12 1.97
N PHE A 244 -9.25 0.18 3.15
CA PHE A 244 -9.74 1.00 4.27
C PHE A 244 -9.94 2.46 3.88
N LEU A 245 -8.90 3.09 3.31
CA LEU A 245 -8.94 4.50 2.92
C LEU A 245 -9.95 4.76 1.79
N ARG A 246 -10.24 3.76 0.94
CA ARG A 246 -11.31 3.83 -0.07
C ARG A 246 -12.70 3.71 0.55
N LEU A 247 -12.87 2.85 1.57
CA LEU A 247 -14.13 2.75 2.31
C LEU A 247 -14.44 4.04 3.08
N LYS A 248 -13.41 4.73 3.60
CA LYS A 248 -13.55 6.10 4.15
C LYS A 248 -13.87 7.19 3.09
N LYS A 249 -13.95 6.83 1.80
CA LYS A 249 -14.23 7.75 0.68
C LYS A 249 -13.27 8.94 0.57
N LEU A 250 -12.03 8.77 1.02
CA LEU A 250 -11.04 9.84 0.95
C LEU A 250 -10.56 10.07 -0.49
N ASP A 251 -10.46 11.34 -0.87
CA ASP A 251 -9.87 11.75 -2.14
C ASP A 251 -8.39 11.37 -2.24
N ASN A 252 -7.86 11.26 -3.46
CA ASN A 252 -6.45 10.93 -3.67
C ASN A 252 -5.45 11.73 -2.83
N LYS A 253 -5.64 13.05 -2.72
CA LYS A 253 -4.75 13.93 -1.94
C LYS A 253 -4.86 13.64 -0.44
N ARG A 254 -6.10 13.56 0.07
CA ARG A 254 -6.41 13.26 1.48
C ARG A 254 -5.94 11.87 1.89
N ARG A 255 -6.02 10.86 1.01
CA ARG A 255 -5.47 9.51 1.26
C ARG A 255 -3.97 9.54 1.50
N ASP A 256 -3.23 10.30 0.71
CA ASP A 256 -1.79 10.45 0.91
C ASP A 256 -1.50 11.20 2.21
N ASP A 257 -2.24 12.27 2.49
CA ASP A 257 -2.06 13.06 3.71
C ASP A 257 -2.37 12.25 4.98
N GLU A 258 -3.42 11.43 4.96
CA GLU A 258 -3.77 10.49 6.02
C GLU A 258 -2.71 9.39 6.19
N PHE A 259 -2.16 8.91 5.06
CA PHE A 259 -1.07 7.93 5.08
C PHE A 259 0.19 8.49 5.75
N TYR A 260 0.59 9.72 5.40
CA TYR A 260 1.76 10.36 6.00
C TYR A 260 1.51 10.80 7.45
N PHE A 261 0.28 11.15 7.81
CA PHE A 261 -0.06 11.51 9.19
C PHE A 261 0.11 10.33 10.15
N ASN A 262 -0.32 9.12 9.73
CA ASN A 262 -0.21 7.89 10.50
C ASN A 262 0.96 6.99 10.05
N LEU A 263 2.04 7.59 9.51
CA LEU A 263 3.12 6.83 8.86
C LEU A 263 3.77 5.79 9.80
N GLY A 264 3.95 6.10 11.09
CA GLY A 264 4.55 5.16 12.04
C GLY A 264 3.71 3.91 12.28
N LEU A 265 2.37 4.05 12.36
CA LEU A 265 1.43 2.93 12.43
C LEU A 265 1.56 2.06 11.18
N TYR A 266 1.52 2.68 10.00
CA TYR A 266 1.57 1.95 8.74
C TYR A 266 2.91 1.26 8.52
N ILE A 267 4.04 1.91 8.81
CA ILE A 267 5.37 1.29 8.68
C ILE A 267 5.53 0.13 9.65
N SER A 268 5.13 0.27 10.93
CA SER A 268 5.24 -0.83 11.89
C SER A 268 4.38 -2.03 11.50
N PHE A 269 3.18 -1.80 10.99
CA PHE A 269 2.32 -2.85 10.43
C PHE A 269 2.98 -3.50 9.20
N GLY A 270 3.38 -2.69 8.22
CA GLY A 270 3.93 -3.16 6.95
C GLY A 270 5.25 -3.89 7.10
N PHE A 271 6.07 -3.50 8.08
CA PHE A 271 7.32 -4.17 8.42
C PHE A 271 7.03 -5.60 8.91
N VAL A 272 6.23 -5.75 9.97
CA VAL A 272 5.91 -7.08 10.50
C VAL A 272 5.16 -7.94 9.46
N ALA A 273 4.19 -7.36 8.76
CA ALA A 273 3.47 -8.04 7.69
C ALA A 273 4.43 -8.56 6.60
N GLY A 274 5.34 -7.70 6.13
CA GLY A 274 6.35 -8.05 5.13
C GLY A 274 7.33 -9.11 5.61
N GLN A 275 7.73 -9.09 6.90
CA GLN A 275 8.62 -10.10 7.46
C GLN A 275 7.95 -11.47 7.61
N LEU A 276 6.69 -11.52 8.04
CA LEU A 276 5.95 -12.79 8.11
C LEU A 276 5.75 -13.42 6.72
N GLU A 277 5.63 -12.58 5.68
CA GLU A 277 5.53 -13.02 4.28
C GLU A 277 6.85 -13.54 3.69
N ILE A 278 7.97 -13.49 4.42
CA ILE A 278 9.25 -14.04 3.94
C ILE A 278 9.21 -15.57 3.89
N ILE A 279 8.47 -16.20 4.80
CA ILE A 279 8.41 -17.67 4.96
C ILE A 279 7.84 -18.28 3.67
N PRO A 280 8.66 -18.94 2.84
CA PRO A 280 8.20 -19.51 1.59
C PRO A 280 7.11 -20.55 1.82
N PHE A 281 6.34 -20.86 0.79
CA PHE A 281 5.21 -21.82 0.81
C PHE A 281 4.01 -21.39 1.64
N VAL A 282 4.20 -20.64 2.73
CA VAL A 282 3.13 -20.18 3.63
C VAL A 282 2.74 -18.72 3.37
N SER A 283 3.53 -17.98 2.56
CA SER A 283 3.34 -16.54 2.37
C SER A 283 1.97 -16.16 1.83
N GLY A 284 1.32 -17.00 1.01
CA GLY A 284 -0.05 -16.76 0.54
C GLY A 284 -1.11 -16.82 1.67
N LEU A 285 -0.90 -17.66 2.68
CA LEU A 285 -1.75 -17.69 3.89
C LEU A 285 -1.50 -16.45 4.73
N ILE A 286 -0.23 -16.08 4.94
CA ILE A 286 0.15 -14.88 5.67
C ILE A 286 -0.37 -13.62 4.98
N TYR A 287 -0.33 -13.56 3.64
CA TYR A 287 -0.90 -12.48 2.84
C TYR A 287 -2.38 -12.26 3.18
N SER A 288 -3.15 -13.35 3.21
CA SER A 288 -4.57 -13.35 3.58
C SER A 288 -4.79 -12.91 5.03
N SER A 289 -4.01 -13.47 5.95
CA SER A 289 -4.00 -13.11 7.38
C SER A 289 -3.66 -11.64 7.62
N ASN A 290 -2.70 -11.08 6.89
CA ASN A 290 -2.32 -9.67 6.99
C ASN A 290 -3.46 -8.77 6.53
N SER A 291 -4.27 -9.20 5.57
CA SER A 291 -5.49 -8.46 5.22
C SER A 291 -6.52 -8.45 6.35
N VAL A 292 -6.71 -9.57 7.05
CA VAL A 292 -7.56 -9.65 8.25
C VAL A 292 -6.99 -8.76 9.36
N GLY A 293 -5.68 -8.82 9.60
CA GLY A 293 -4.98 -7.95 10.56
C GLY A 293 -5.12 -6.47 10.23
N GLY A 294 -5.04 -6.10 8.94
CA GLY A 294 -5.31 -4.73 8.48
C GLY A 294 -6.75 -4.31 8.76
N GLY A 295 -7.72 -5.24 8.61
CA GLY A 295 -9.12 -5.04 8.98
C GLY A 295 -9.31 -4.79 10.47
N LEU A 296 -8.67 -5.60 11.32
CA LEU A 296 -8.66 -5.40 12.78
C LEU A 296 -8.03 -4.06 13.19
N CYS A 297 -6.97 -3.65 12.49
CA CYS A 297 -6.34 -2.34 12.70
C CYS A 297 -7.29 -1.20 12.31
N ALA A 298 -7.98 -1.34 11.18
CA ALA A 298 -9.00 -0.39 10.75
C ALA A 298 -10.19 -0.28 11.72
N ILE A 299 -10.62 -1.40 12.31
CA ILE A 299 -11.66 -1.42 13.34
C ILE A 299 -11.22 -0.59 14.55
N ALA A 300 -10.01 -0.81 15.05
CA ALA A 300 -9.47 -0.04 16.16
C ALA A 300 -9.34 1.47 15.83
N ALA A 301 -8.98 1.81 14.59
CA ALA A 301 -8.95 3.21 14.14
C ALA A 301 -10.36 3.84 14.10
N LEU A 302 -11.36 3.11 13.60
CA LEU A 302 -12.75 3.56 13.59
C LEU A 302 -13.30 3.72 15.01
N ASP A 303 -12.97 2.80 15.92
CA ASP A 303 -13.38 2.88 17.32
C ASP A 303 -12.75 4.09 18.03
N ALA A 304 -11.49 4.38 17.75
CA ALA A 304 -10.81 5.57 18.26
C ALA A 304 -11.44 6.88 17.72
N GLU A 305 -11.88 6.90 16.46
CA GLU A 305 -12.59 8.05 15.88
C GLU A 305 -13.96 8.27 16.54
N VAL A 306 -14.70 7.21 16.84
CA VAL A 306 -16.00 7.30 17.54
C VAL A 306 -15.81 7.69 19.02
N ALA A 307 -14.76 7.19 19.66
CA ALA A 307 -14.44 7.47 21.06
C ALA A 307 -13.79 8.83 21.31
N ALA A 308 -13.50 9.60 20.25
CA ALA A 308 -13.03 10.99 20.34
C ALA A 308 -14.16 11.97 19.97
N PRO A 309 -15.09 12.31 20.89
CA PRO A 309 -16.14 13.25 20.56
C PRO A 309 -15.61 14.70 20.55
N ALA A 310 -15.91 15.40 19.45
CA ALA A 310 -16.26 16.82 19.40
C ALA A 310 -15.31 17.87 20.02
N ILE A 311 -14.08 18.02 19.52
CA ILE A 311 -13.26 19.24 19.74
C ILE A 311 -13.28 20.19 18.52
N SER A 312 -13.80 19.78 17.36
CA SER A 312 -13.74 20.58 16.13
C SER A 312 -14.97 21.44 15.80
N ASN A 313 -16.05 21.40 16.59
CA ASN A 313 -17.29 22.15 16.32
C ASN A 313 -17.51 23.39 17.21
N GLN A 314 -16.45 24.04 17.71
CA GLN A 314 -16.56 25.34 18.43
C GLN A 314 -15.94 26.55 17.71
N ASN A 315 -15.35 26.39 16.52
CA ASN A 315 -14.84 27.55 15.74
C ASN A 315 -15.78 28.01 14.61
N GLY A 316 -17.08 27.68 14.69
CA GLY A 316 -18.05 27.88 13.61
C GLY A 316 -19.21 28.82 13.89
N THR A 317 -19.23 29.57 15.00
CA THR A 317 -20.32 30.51 15.31
C THR A 317 -19.84 31.70 16.13
N THR A 318 -19.25 32.68 15.47
CA THR A 318 -19.27 34.10 15.87
C THR A 318 -18.88 34.94 14.67
N GLY A 319 -19.87 35.57 14.03
CA GLY A 319 -19.62 36.46 12.90
C GLY A 319 -20.80 36.80 12.01
N GLU A 320 -22.04 36.69 12.48
CA GLU A 320 -23.18 37.35 11.83
C GLU A 320 -23.48 38.63 12.61
N VAL A 321 -22.82 39.72 12.23
CA VAL A 321 -23.15 41.07 12.70
C VAL A 321 -24.04 41.70 11.65
N ARG A 322 -25.29 41.96 12.08
CA ARG A 322 -26.37 42.62 11.36
C ARG A 322 -25.95 43.95 10.73
N GLU A 323 -26.41 44.17 9.50
CA GLU A 323 -26.52 45.51 8.90
C GLU A 323 -27.43 46.41 9.76
N PRO A 324 -27.06 47.68 10.02
CA PRO A 324 -28.00 48.66 10.52
C PRO A 324 -28.72 49.33 9.33
N THR A 325 -30.01 49.02 9.21
CA THR A 325 -31.01 49.91 8.60
C THR A 325 -30.97 51.26 9.30
N VAL A 326 -30.75 52.35 8.55
CA VAL A 326 -31.11 53.70 8.96
C VAL A 326 -31.96 54.31 7.83
N ALA A 327 -33.08 54.87 8.27
CA ALA A 327 -34.09 55.59 7.50
C ALA A 327 -33.57 56.87 6.86
#